data_AF-A0A8S9XGL3-F1
#
_entry.id   AF-A0A8S9XGL3-F1
#
_cell.length_a   1.000
_cell.length_b   1.000
_cell.length_c   1.000
_cell.angle_alpha   90.00
_cell.angle_beta   90.00
_cell.angle_gamma   90.00
#
_symmetry.space_group_name_H-M   'P 1'
#
loop_
_entity.id
_entity.type
_entity.pdbx_description
1 polymer ?
#
loop_
_entity_poly.entity_id
_entity_poly.type
_entity_poly.pdbx_seq_one_letter_code
_entity_poly.pdbx_strand_id
1 'polypeptide(L)'
;MSEMLSEIKEEVSSIEFVDAYSAYQIVAEIWKDSLTKDSELIAASDFYTIGRTREPNMVTKGSGKNKRQEQDGWIGMLVPNELIAKRLFASEQEEIEELKNKAQEIDSELSELVEAAKVEDSEEYEALYESLKKNEDDEPQDAFEAKTIKAELKIAEKGTSEFEWLKRVEKLLADKSSTNKSVKEKEKQLKEAVEVRIENLTNEEIDMLVFEKWFAGTVDALVGLVEKPLRAELSKIALLENRYAQTFNEIDAQVSELEKAFEALASELVVNQ
;
A
#
# COMPACT_ATOMS: atom_id res chain seq x y z
N MET A 1 -28.30 19.26 -13.91
CA MET A 1 -27.51 18.31 -14.74
C MET A 1 -27.24 18.85 -16.14
N SER A 2 -28.25 19.26 -16.93
CA SER A 2 -28.03 19.89 -18.24
C SER A 2 -27.30 21.24 -18.17
N GLU A 3 -27.62 22.05 -17.16
CA GLU A 3 -26.99 23.35 -16.91
C GLU A 3 -25.51 23.20 -16.51
N MET A 4 -25.20 22.33 -15.55
CA MET A 4 -23.83 21.97 -15.17
C MET A 4 -22.98 21.49 -16.35
N LEU A 5 -23.53 20.66 -17.24
CA LEU A 5 -22.82 20.24 -18.45
C LEU A 5 -22.55 21.41 -19.40
N SER A 6 -23.47 22.37 -19.50
CA SER A 6 -23.31 23.55 -20.34
C SER A 6 -22.21 24.47 -19.79
N GLU A 7 -22.22 24.72 -18.48
CA GLU A 7 -21.20 25.54 -17.80
C GLU A 7 -19.82 24.91 -17.92
N ILE A 8 -19.69 23.60 -17.65
CA ILE A 8 -18.39 22.92 -17.77
C ILE A 8 -17.87 22.96 -19.21
N LYS A 9 -18.77 22.79 -20.20
CA LYS A 9 -18.40 22.93 -21.62
C LYS A 9 -17.88 24.33 -21.94
N GLU A 10 -18.50 25.37 -21.37
CA GLU A 10 -18.09 26.75 -21.57
C GLU A 10 -16.71 27.01 -20.94
N GLU A 11 -16.51 26.62 -19.69
CA GLU A 11 -15.25 26.80 -18.96
C GLU A 11 -14.06 26.11 -19.66
N VAL A 12 -14.25 24.85 -20.09
CA VAL A 12 -13.17 24.08 -20.73
C VAL A 12 -13.03 24.35 -22.23
N SER A 13 -13.94 25.14 -22.85
CA SER A 13 -13.91 25.42 -24.29
C SER A 13 -12.65 26.14 -24.75
N SER A 14 -11.99 26.87 -23.83
CA SER A 14 -10.76 27.60 -24.09
C SER A 14 -9.51 26.72 -24.05
N ILE A 15 -9.62 25.47 -23.57
CA ILE A 15 -8.49 24.56 -23.39
C ILE A 15 -8.48 23.55 -24.54
N GLU A 16 -7.50 23.69 -25.44
CA GLU A 16 -7.33 22.75 -26.54
C GLU A 16 -7.07 21.32 -26.02
N PHE A 17 -7.59 20.32 -26.74
CA PHE A 17 -7.41 18.88 -26.47
C PHE A 17 -8.06 18.34 -25.18
N VAL A 18 -8.86 19.14 -24.47
CA VAL A 18 -9.68 18.66 -23.35
C VAL A 18 -11.03 18.19 -23.84
N ASP A 19 -11.41 16.97 -23.46
CA ASP A 19 -12.76 16.46 -23.66
C ASP A 19 -13.72 16.99 -22.58
N ALA A 20 -14.72 17.76 -22.98
CA ALA A 20 -15.66 18.38 -22.06
C ALA A 20 -16.54 17.35 -21.30
N TYR A 21 -16.76 16.16 -21.88
CA TYR A 21 -17.48 15.10 -21.18
C TYR A 21 -16.65 14.50 -20.05
N SER A 22 -15.35 14.33 -20.25
CA SER A 22 -14.40 13.90 -19.23
C SER A 22 -14.30 14.93 -18.11
N ALA A 23 -14.29 16.23 -18.43
CA ALA A 23 -14.35 17.29 -17.42
C ALA A 23 -15.65 17.26 -16.61
N TYR A 24 -16.79 17.08 -17.30
CA TYR A 24 -18.09 16.90 -16.64
C TYR A 24 -18.10 15.67 -15.72
N GLN A 25 -17.48 14.57 -16.17
CA GLN A 25 -17.43 13.33 -15.42
C GLN A 25 -16.72 13.50 -14.08
N ILE A 26 -15.62 14.26 -14.01
CA ILE A 26 -14.92 14.55 -12.74
C ILE A 26 -15.88 15.18 -11.74
N VAL A 27 -16.63 16.21 -12.15
CA VAL A 27 -17.59 16.89 -11.28
C VAL A 27 -18.76 15.96 -10.93
N ALA A 28 -19.26 15.20 -11.90
CA ALA A 28 -20.35 14.25 -11.69
C ALA A 28 -19.99 13.13 -10.71
N GLU A 29 -18.74 12.66 -10.72
CA GLU A 29 -18.21 11.67 -9.77
C GLU A 29 -18.16 12.25 -8.34
N ILE A 30 -17.69 13.48 -8.15
CA ILE A 30 -17.72 14.16 -6.84
C ILE A 30 -19.15 14.24 -6.30
N TRP A 31 -20.10 14.59 -7.18
CA TRP A 31 -21.52 14.63 -6.82
C TRP A 31 -22.06 13.27 -6.41
N LYS A 32 -21.78 12.25 -7.21
CA LYS A 32 -22.27 10.89 -7.01
C LYS A 32 -21.68 10.26 -5.74
N ASP A 33 -20.38 10.42 -5.53
CA ASP A 33 -19.64 9.68 -4.51
C ASP A 33 -19.65 10.40 -3.15
N SER A 34 -19.83 11.73 -3.13
CA SER A 34 -19.81 12.53 -1.89
C SER A 34 -21.00 13.49 -1.75
N LEU A 35 -21.14 14.48 -2.64
CA LEU A 35 -22.04 15.62 -2.38
C LEU A 35 -23.52 15.23 -2.30
N THR A 36 -23.98 14.19 -3.01
CA THR A 36 -25.39 13.78 -2.95
C THR A 36 -25.76 13.36 -1.53
N LYS A 37 -25.01 12.42 -0.94
CA LYS A 37 -25.25 11.96 0.43
C LYS A 37 -25.02 13.09 1.43
N ASP A 38 -23.93 13.84 1.28
CA ASP A 38 -23.58 14.89 2.24
C ASP A 38 -24.59 16.04 2.22
N SER A 39 -25.11 16.42 1.06
CA SER A 39 -26.13 17.47 0.96
C SER A 39 -27.46 17.05 1.59
N GLU A 40 -27.85 15.78 1.49
CA GLU A 40 -29.01 15.24 2.22
C GLU A 40 -28.80 15.30 3.74
N LEU A 41 -27.62 14.92 4.23
CA LEU A 41 -27.27 15.00 5.64
C LEU A 41 -27.31 16.45 6.14
N ILE A 42 -26.69 17.37 5.40
CA ILE A 42 -26.67 18.80 5.71
C ILE A 42 -28.08 19.37 5.69
N ALA A 43 -28.93 18.98 4.74
CA ALA A 43 -30.31 19.48 4.65
C ALA A 43 -31.21 18.95 5.79
N ALA A 44 -30.94 17.75 6.29
CA ALA A 44 -31.67 17.17 7.43
C ALA A 44 -31.33 17.85 8.77
N SER A 45 -30.20 18.57 8.84
CA SER A 45 -29.73 19.27 10.04
C SER A 45 -29.02 20.57 9.62
N ASP A 46 -27.84 20.85 10.15
CA ASP A 46 -26.98 21.93 9.70
C ASP A 46 -25.53 21.45 9.53
N PHE A 47 -24.78 22.18 8.70
CA PHE A 47 -23.43 21.81 8.27
C PHE A 47 -22.49 21.53 9.45
N TYR A 48 -22.52 22.39 10.47
CA TYR A 48 -21.59 22.31 11.60
C TYR A 48 -22.03 21.27 12.65
N THR A 49 -23.34 21.03 12.79
CA THR A 49 -23.85 19.94 13.65
C THR A 49 -23.51 18.58 13.07
N ILE A 50 -23.77 18.34 11.77
CA ILE A 50 -23.41 17.06 11.14
C ILE A 50 -21.88 16.88 11.08
N GLY A 51 -21.11 17.95 10.89
CA GLY A 51 -19.66 17.91 11.01
C GLY A 51 -19.16 17.36 12.34
N ARG A 52 -19.93 17.53 13.42
CA ARG A 52 -19.64 17.00 14.77
C ARG A 52 -20.40 15.74 15.14
N THR A 53 -21.25 15.24 14.25
CA THR A 53 -22.09 14.08 14.53
C THR A 53 -21.37 12.81 14.11
N ARG A 54 -21.42 11.80 14.97
CA ARG A 54 -20.87 10.47 14.73
C ARG A 54 -21.98 9.42 14.68
N GLU A 55 -21.74 8.35 13.92
CA GLU A 55 -22.59 7.17 13.86
C GLU A 55 -21.83 5.91 14.26
N PRO A 56 -22.52 4.88 14.81
CA PRO A 56 -21.89 3.61 15.16
C PRO A 56 -21.22 2.95 13.94
N ASN A 57 -19.94 2.61 14.07
CA ASN A 57 -19.25 1.86 13.03
C ASN A 57 -19.59 0.37 13.13
N MET A 58 -20.47 -0.13 12.26
CA MET A 58 -20.91 -1.52 12.28
C MET A 58 -20.03 -2.40 11.38
N VAL A 59 -19.22 -3.26 11.99
CA VAL A 59 -18.34 -4.18 11.27
C VAL A 59 -18.84 -5.62 11.37
N THR A 60 -18.69 -6.38 10.28
CA THR A 60 -19.02 -7.81 10.30
C THR A 60 -17.83 -8.59 10.82
N LYS A 61 -17.98 -9.28 11.94
CA LYS A 61 -16.97 -10.19 12.49
C LYS A 61 -17.39 -11.65 12.34
N GLY A 62 -16.38 -12.52 12.24
CA GLY A 62 -16.56 -13.96 12.04
C GLY A 62 -16.70 -14.38 10.57
N SER A 63 -16.71 -15.70 10.35
CA SER A 63 -16.86 -16.30 9.02
C SER A 63 -17.90 -17.42 9.04
N GLY A 64 -18.52 -17.69 7.88
CA GLY A 64 -19.56 -18.71 7.72
C GLY A 64 -20.75 -18.50 8.65
N LYS A 65 -21.09 -19.52 9.45
CA LYS A 65 -22.24 -19.55 10.38
C LYS A 65 -22.07 -18.64 11.61
N ASN A 66 -20.88 -18.14 11.89
CA ASN A 66 -20.58 -17.28 13.05
C ASN A 66 -20.49 -15.79 12.68
N LYS A 67 -20.97 -15.39 11.49
CA LYS A 67 -21.02 -13.98 11.10
C LYS A 67 -21.99 -13.22 12.00
N ARG A 68 -21.51 -12.15 12.60
CA ARG A 68 -22.32 -11.22 13.40
C ARG A 68 -21.88 -9.79 13.16
N GLN A 69 -22.82 -8.86 13.21
CA GLN A 69 -22.51 -7.44 13.19
C GLN A 69 -22.21 -6.99 14.62
N GLU A 70 -21.06 -6.35 14.80
CA GLU A 70 -20.64 -5.75 16.05
C GLU A 70 -20.32 -4.28 15.80
N GLN A 71 -20.61 -3.43 16.78
CA GLN A 71 -20.10 -2.07 16.77
C GLN A 71 -18.60 -2.07 17.07
N ASP A 72 -17.81 -1.42 16.23
CA ASP A 72 -16.36 -1.22 16.39
C ASP A 72 -16.00 0.26 16.27
N GLY A 73 -16.34 1.00 17.33
CA GLY A 73 -16.07 2.43 17.43
C GLY A 73 -17.14 3.29 16.77
N TRP A 74 -16.70 4.49 16.36
CA TRP A 74 -17.56 5.53 15.80
C TRP A 74 -16.93 6.14 14.55
N ILE A 75 -17.77 6.50 13.58
CA ILE A 75 -17.35 7.21 12.37
C ILE A 75 -18.09 8.55 12.27
N GLY A 76 -17.41 9.58 11.76
CA GLY A 76 -18.05 10.87 11.50
C GLY A 76 -19.06 10.76 10.36
N MET A 77 -20.23 11.38 10.52
CA MET A 77 -21.29 11.33 9.51
C MET A 77 -20.94 12.13 8.25
N LEU A 78 -20.30 13.29 8.43
CA LEU A 78 -19.86 14.15 7.33
C LEU A 78 -18.33 14.14 7.17
N VAL A 79 -17.58 14.23 8.26
CA VAL A 79 -16.11 14.31 8.25
C VAL A 79 -15.51 12.91 8.48
N PRO A 80 -14.77 12.34 7.51
CA PRO A 80 -14.14 11.02 7.64
C PRO A 80 -13.07 10.99 8.73
N ASN A 81 -13.01 9.89 9.48
CA ASN A 81 -12.03 9.68 10.54
C ASN A 81 -10.59 9.71 9.99
N GLU A 82 -10.38 9.20 8.77
CA GLU A 82 -9.08 9.20 8.11
C GLU A 82 -8.56 10.63 7.88
N LEU A 83 -9.44 11.56 7.50
CA LEU A 83 -9.07 12.96 7.29
C LEU A 83 -8.77 13.67 8.62
N ILE A 84 -9.55 13.40 9.66
CA ILE A 84 -9.28 13.90 11.01
C ILE A 84 -7.91 13.41 11.47
N ALA A 85 -7.64 12.11 11.35
CA ALA A 85 -6.35 11.52 11.72
C ALA A 85 -5.20 12.15 10.94
N LYS A 86 -5.34 12.27 9.62
CA LYS A 86 -4.32 12.81 8.72
C LYS A 86 -3.97 14.28 9.00
N ARG A 87 -4.98 15.11 9.30
CA ARG A 87 -4.77 16.56 9.42
C ARG A 87 -4.57 17.04 10.84
N LEU A 88 -5.22 16.42 11.81
CA LEU A 88 -5.19 16.87 13.21
C LEU A 88 -4.28 16.01 14.10
N PHE A 89 -3.88 14.82 13.65
CA PHE A 89 -3.02 13.90 14.40
C PHE A 89 -1.82 13.42 13.56
N ALA A 90 -1.28 14.32 12.74
CA ALA A 90 -0.16 14.01 11.85
C ALA A 90 1.09 13.56 12.61
N SER A 91 1.37 14.18 13.76
CA SER A 91 2.51 13.82 14.62
C SER A 91 2.37 12.39 15.17
N GLU A 92 1.17 12.02 15.62
CA GLU A 92 0.89 10.69 16.14
C GLU A 92 0.93 9.63 15.05
N GLN A 93 0.50 9.97 13.82
CA GLN A 93 0.66 9.10 12.66
C GLN A 93 2.13 8.88 12.31
N GLU A 94 2.94 9.94 12.33
CA GLU A 94 4.38 9.87 12.11
C GLU A 94 5.07 9.00 13.16
N GLU A 95 4.75 9.18 14.46
CA GLU A 95 5.25 8.31 15.54
C GLU A 95 4.91 6.82 15.32
N ILE A 96 3.68 6.52 14.88
CA ILE A 96 3.26 5.14 14.59
C ILE A 96 4.06 4.59 13.41
N GLU A 97 4.28 5.39 12.37
CA GLU A 97 5.01 4.99 11.19
C GLU A 97 6.50 4.75 11.49
N GLU A 98 7.13 5.59 12.31
CA GLU A 98 8.50 5.37 12.80
C GLU A 98 8.62 4.04 13.57
N LEU A 99 7.65 3.73 14.43
CA LEU A 99 7.63 2.45 15.15
C LEU A 99 7.42 1.26 14.22
N LYS A 100 6.60 1.40 13.17
CA LYS A 100 6.41 0.37 12.14
C LYS A 100 7.67 0.13 11.34
N ASN A 101 8.34 1.20 10.92
CA ASN A 101 9.63 1.13 10.21
C ASN A 101 10.68 0.43 11.09
N LYS A 102 10.77 0.81 12.37
CA LYS A 102 11.65 0.12 13.33
C LYS A 102 11.32 -1.36 13.50
N ALA A 103 10.03 -1.72 13.54
CA ALA A 103 9.63 -3.12 13.60
C ALA A 103 10.05 -3.89 12.34
N GLN A 104 9.94 -3.25 11.16
CA GLN A 104 10.39 -3.82 9.90
C GLN A 104 11.91 -3.98 9.85
N GLU A 105 12.68 -3.01 10.32
CA GLU A 105 14.15 -3.10 10.42
C GLU A 105 14.57 -4.27 11.31
N ILE A 106 13.92 -4.45 12.47
CA ILE A 106 14.18 -5.59 13.37
C ILE A 106 13.82 -6.91 12.67
N ASP A 107 12.76 -6.94 11.86
CA ASP A 107 12.34 -8.14 11.11
C ASP A 107 13.33 -8.49 10.00
N SER A 108 13.89 -7.49 9.32
CA SER A 108 14.97 -7.66 8.36
C SER A 108 16.23 -8.19 9.05
N GLU A 109 16.66 -7.60 10.17
CA GLU A 109 17.84 -8.05 10.89
C GLU A 109 17.68 -9.49 11.43
N LEU A 110 16.50 -9.83 11.95
CA LEU A 110 16.20 -11.21 12.38
C LEU A 110 16.23 -12.18 11.19
N SER A 111 15.69 -11.79 10.03
CA SER A 111 15.73 -12.62 8.82
C SER A 111 17.15 -12.85 8.33
N GLU A 112 18.00 -11.81 8.34
CA GLU A 112 19.43 -11.93 8.00
C GLU A 112 20.16 -12.89 8.93
N LEU A 113 19.92 -12.80 10.25
CA LEU A 113 20.51 -13.72 11.23
C LEU A 113 20.00 -15.15 11.08
N VAL A 114 18.75 -15.35 10.66
CA VAL A 114 18.22 -16.68 10.36
C VAL A 114 18.95 -17.29 9.15
N GLU A 115 19.15 -16.52 8.08
CA GLU A 115 19.87 -17.00 6.91
C GLU A 115 21.35 -17.28 7.24
N ALA A 116 22.00 -16.41 8.02
CA ALA A 116 23.37 -16.64 8.49
C ALA A 116 23.47 -17.92 9.34
N ALA A 117 22.50 -18.16 10.24
CA ALA A 117 22.43 -19.35 11.06
C ALA A 117 22.24 -20.66 10.27
N LYS A 118 21.85 -20.60 8.98
CA LYS A 118 21.71 -21.76 8.10
C LYS A 118 22.98 -22.04 7.27
N VAL A 119 23.97 -21.14 7.28
CA VAL A 119 25.22 -21.32 6.54
C VAL A 119 26.14 -22.24 7.34
N GLU A 120 26.22 -23.50 6.93
CA GLU A 120 27.10 -24.51 7.55
C GLU A 120 28.55 -23.99 7.71
N ASP A 121 29.22 -24.43 8.78
CA ASP A 121 30.59 -24.05 9.16
C ASP A 121 30.82 -22.55 9.49
N SER A 122 29.76 -21.76 9.68
CA SER A 122 29.85 -20.38 10.18
C SER A 122 29.78 -20.28 11.71
N GLU A 123 30.30 -19.18 12.29
CA GLU A 123 30.16 -18.93 13.73
C GLU A 123 28.68 -18.76 14.13
N GLU A 124 27.89 -18.17 13.25
CA GLU A 124 26.45 -17.97 13.41
C GLU A 124 25.69 -19.30 13.39
N TYR A 125 26.07 -20.25 12.54
CA TYR A 125 25.49 -21.59 12.51
C TYR A 125 25.71 -22.31 13.85
N GLU A 126 26.96 -22.40 14.30
CA GLU A 126 27.30 -23.04 15.57
C GLU A 126 26.57 -22.38 16.75
N ALA A 127 26.40 -21.06 16.71
CA ALA A 127 25.78 -20.30 17.80
C ALA A 127 24.24 -20.30 17.79
N LEU A 128 23.61 -20.32 16.62
CA LEU A 128 22.20 -19.97 16.46
C LEU A 128 21.35 -21.05 15.79
N TYR A 129 21.93 -22.04 15.10
CA TYR A 129 21.17 -23.03 14.34
C TYR A 129 20.15 -23.80 15.21
N GLU A 130 20.57 -24.24 16.40
CA GLU A 130 19.68 -24.95 17.33
C GLU A 130 18.54 -24.09 17.86
N SER A 131 18.68 -22.76 17.79
CA SER A 131 17.65 -21.81 18.23
C SER A 131 16.63 -21.45 17.15
N LEU A 132 16.81 -21.93 15.92
CA LEU A 132 15.83 -21.83 14.85
C LEU A 132 14.61 -22.68 15.18
N LYS A 133 13.44 -22.20 14.75
CA LYS A 133 12.20 -22.98 14.84
C LYS A 133 12.28 -24.14 13.87
N LYS A 134 12.05 -25.38 14.33
CA LYS A 134 12.08 -26.58 13.49
C LYS A 134 10.67 -27.09 13.17
N ASN A 135 10.48 -27.74 12.02
CA ASN A 135 9.21 -28.41 11.65
C ASN A 135 9.10 -29.82 12.29
N GLU A 136 8.07 -30.58 11.94
CA GLU A 136 7.88 -31.95 12.46
C GLU A 136 8.99 -32.93 12.03
N ASP A 137 9.71 -32.61 10.95
CA ASP A 137 10.82 -33.38 10.39
C ASP A 137 12.20 -32.84 10.84
N ASP A 138 12.23 -31.97 11.86
CA ASP A 138 13.43 -31.32 12.44
C ASP A 138 14.17 -30.36 11.48
N GLU A 139 13.52 -29.91 10.41
CA GLU A 139 14.11 -28.96 9.45
C GLU A 139 13.94 -27.50 9.93
N PRO A 140 14.99 -26.66 9.80
CA PRO A 140 14.96 -25.26 10.22
C PRO A 140 13.98 -24.42 9.38
N GLN A 141 13.20 -23.57 10.05
CA GLN A 141 12.28 -22.59 9.45
C GLN A 141 12.87 -21.17 9.47
N ASP A 142 12.13 -20.23 8.87
CA ASP A 142 12.54 -18.83 8.69
C ASP A 142 12.31 -17.95 9.94
N ALA A 143 12.50 -18.49 11.14
CA ALA A 143 12.30 -17.75 12.38
C ALA A 143 13.02 -18.40 13.57
N PHE A 144 13.46 -17.58 14.52
CA PHE A 144 13.94 -18.04 15.82
C PHE A 144 12.80 -18.41 16.78
N GLU A 145 13.03 -19.41 17.64
CA GLU A 145 12.13 -19.74 18.74
C GLU A 145 12.63 -19.13 20.06
N ALA A 146 11.86 -18.18 20.61
CA ALA A 146 12.22 -17.47 21.84
C ALA A 146 12.42 -18.37 23.07
N LYS A 147 11.82 -19.56 23.10
CA LYS A 147 12.03 -20.54 24.18
C LYS A 147 13.40 -21.21 24.05
N THR A 148 13.78 -21.58 22.84
CA THR A 148 15.03 -22.27 22.52
C THR A 148 16.21 -21.34 22.71
N ILE A 149 16.12 -20.08 22.24
CA ILE A 149 17.10 -19.02 22.56
C ILE A 149 17.37 -18.92 24.06
N LYS A 150 16.31 -18.97 24.89
CA LYS A 150 16.45 -18.90 26.36
C LYS A 150 16.99 -20.17 27.00
N ALA A 151 16.85 -21.32 26.33
CA ALA A 151 17.44 -22.58 26.78
C ALA A 151 18.95 -22.57 26.48
N GLU A 152 19.32 -22.24 25.25
CA GLU A 152 20.72 -22.13 24.82
C GLU A 152 21.49 -21.08 25.63
N LEU A 153 20.90 -19.91 25.91
CA LEU A 153 21.52 -18.89 26.76
C LEU A 153 21.85 -19.35 28.20
N LYS A 154 21.24 -20.42 28.69
CA LYS A 154 21.56 -20.99 30.02
C LYS A 154 22.71 -21.99 29.97
N ILE A 155 22.96 -22.54 28.79
CA ILE A 155 23.99 -23.54 28.54
C ILE A 155 25.27 -22.84 28.11
N ALA A 156 25.15 -21.83 27.23
CA ALA A 156 26.25 -21.03 26.71
C ALA A 156 27.04 -20.33 27.83
N GLU A 157 28.36 -20.41 27.74
CA GLU A 157 29.27 -19.76 28.70
C GLU A 157 29.33 -18.24 28.46
N LYS A 158 29.22 -17.45 29.52
CA LYS A 158 29.22 -15.99 29.41
C LYS A 158 30.55 -15.48 28.86
N GLY A 159 30.48 -14.63 27.83
CA GLY A 159 31.63 -14.03 27.18
C GLY A 159 32.18 -14.82 25.99
N THR A 160 31.52 -15.92 25.59
CA THR A 160 31.76 -16.58 24.30
C THR A 160 31.04 -15.86 23.17
N SER A 161 31.49 -16.06 21.93
CA SER A 161 30.80 -15.58 20.72
C SER A 161 29.37 -16.10 20.63
N GLU A 162 29.16 -17.38 20.95
CA GLU A 162 27.84 -18.01 21.05
C GLU A 162 26.89 -17.25 21.97
N PHE A 163 27.35 -16.93 23.19
CA PHE A 163 26.53 -16.20 24.15
C PHE A 163 26.14 -14.80 23.64
N GLU A 164 27.06 -14.09 22.98
CA GLU A 164 26.79 -12.76 22.42
C GLU A 164 25.77 -12.82 21.27
N TRP A 165 25.89 -13.80 20.37
CA TRP A 165 24.93 -14.01 19.28
C TRP A 165 23.52 -14.32 19.80
N LEU A 166 23.42 -15.29 20.72
CA LEU A 166 22.15 -15.63 21.36
C LEU A 166 21.55 -14.43 22.11
N LYS A 167 22.40 -13.61 22.75
CA LYS A 167 21.94 -12.41 23.47
C LYS A 167 21.44 -11.34 22.53
N ARG A 168 22.08 -11.16 21.37
CA ARG A 168 21.61 -10.26 20.31
C ARG A 168 20.23 -10.68 19.81
N VAL A 169 20.04 -11.96 19.48
CA VAL A 169 18.74 -12.49 19.02
C VAL A 169 17.67 -12.36 20.12
N GLU A 170 17.99 -12.67 21.39
CA GLU A 170 17.06 -12.48 22.50
C GLU A 170 16.58 -11.02 22.60
N LYS A 171 17.52 -10.08 22.48
CA LYS A 171 17.21 -8.65 22.51
C LYS A 171 16.34 -8.24 21.33
N LEU A 172 16.67 -8.65 20.11
CA LEU A 172 15.87 -8.35 18.92
C LEU A 172 14.45 -8.90 19.01
N LEU A 173 14.27 -10.13 19.52
CA LEU A 173 12.94 -10.71 19.75
C LEU A 173 12.14 -9.94 20.81
N ALA A 174 12.79 -9.47 21.89
CA ALA A 174 12.17 -8.64 22.91
C ALA A 174 11.79 -7.25 22.38
N ASP A 175 12.69 -6.62 21.60
CA ASP A 175 12.49 -5.33 20.96
C ASP A 175 11.37 -5.40 19.92
N LYS A 176 11.31 -6.46 19.10
CA LYS A 176 10.19 -6.74 18.18
C LYS A 176 8.86 -6.84 18.93
N SER A 177 8.83 -7.60 20.02
CA SER A 177 7.60 -7.79 20.81
C SER A 177 7.12 -6.49 21.45
N SER A 178 8.04 -5.71 22.04
CA SER A 178 7.72 -4.44 22.69
C SER A 178 7.33 -3.35 21.69
N THR A 179 8.02 -3.26 20.55
CA THR A 179 7.70 -2.32 19.46
C THR A 179 6.33 -2.62 18.89
N ASN A 180 6.03 -3.88 18.56
CA ASN A 180 4.70 -4.27 18.06
C ASN A 180 3.56 -4.01 19.06
N LYS A 181 3.82 -4.16 20.36
CA LYS A 181 2.85 -3.78 21.39
C LYS A 181 2.63 -2.26 21.40
N SER A 182 3.70 -1.49 21.28
CA SER A 182 3.64 -0.03 21.25
C SER A 182 2.89 0.47 20.04
N VAL A 183 3.12 -0.10 18.85
CA VAL A 183 2.35 0.19 17.63
C VAL A 183 0.85 -0.03 17.86
N LYS A 184 0.46 -1.22 18.34
CA LYS A 184 -0.96 -1.55 18.58
C LYS A 184 -1.63 -0.61 19.60
N GLU A 185 -0.91 -0.28 20.66
CA GLU A 185 -1.42 0.63 21.69
C GLU A 185 -1.57 2.05 21.15
N LYS A 186 -0.58 2.57 20.41
CA LYS A 186 -0.63 3.89 19.78
C LYS A 186 -1.71 3.99 18.70
N GLU A 187 -1.87 2.95 17.87
CA GLU A 187 -2.95 2.88 16.87
C GLU A 187 -4.33 2.90 17.54
N LYS A 188 -4.49 2.17 18.65
CA LYS A 188 -5.73 2.20 19.44
C LYS A 188 -5.97 3.58 20.04
N GLN A 189 -4.96 4.20 20.63
CA GLN A 189 -5.05 5.55 21.20
C GLN A 189 -5.41 6.59 20.14
N LEU A 190 -4.79 6.51 18.95
CA LEU A 190 -5.10 7.38 17.83
C LEU A 190 -6.56 7.19 17.38
N LYS A 191 -7.03 5.94 17.25
CA LYS A 191 -8.43 5.64 16.89
C LYS A 191 -9.39 6.27 17.91
N GLU A 192 -9.18 6.04 19.20
CA GLU A 192 -10.02 6.59 20.28
C GLU A 192 -9.97 8.13 20.31
N ALA A 193 -8.79 8.73 20.12
CA ALA A 193 -8.62 10.18 20.06
C ALA A 193 -9.39 10.80 18.88
N VAL A 194 -9.32 10.17 17.70
CA VAL A 194 -10.06 10.60 16.50
C VAL A 194 -11.57 10.50 16.75
N GLU A 195 -12.05 9.41 17.35
CA GLU A 195 -13.48 9.23 17.65
C GLU A 195 -14.03 10.31 18.60
N VAL A 196 -13.24 10.70 19.60
CA VAL A 196 -13.58 11.80 20.52
C VAL A 196 -13.46 13.16 19.82
N ARG A 197 -12.49 13.30 18.90
CA ARG A 197 -12.23 14.55 18.19
C ARG A 197 -13.40 14.98 17.33
N ILE A 198 -14.15 14.04 16.72
CA ILE A 198 -15.32 14.30 15.86
C ILE A 198 -16.29 15.27 16.55
N GLU A 199 -16.71 14.96 17.79
CA GLU A 199 -17.69 15.75 18.52
C GLU A 199 -17.19 17.16 18.91
N ASN A 200 -15.87 17.38 18.83
CA ASN A 200 -15.21 18.60 19.29
C ASN A 200 -14.57 19.41 18.16
N LEU A 201 -14.83 19.10 16.89
CA LEU A 201 -14.28 19.85 15.75
C LEU A 201 -14.68 21.33 15.83
N THR A 202 -13.76 22.24 15.49
CA THR A 202 -14.07 23.66 15.32
C THR A 202 -14.74 23.88 13.97
N ASN A 203 -15.39 25.03 13.78
CA ASN A 203 -16.04 25.32 12.50
C ASN A 203 -14.99 25.40 11.38
N GLU A 204 -13.84 26.01 11.65
CA GLU A 204 -12.74 26.17 10.71
C GLU A 204 -12.13 24.82 10.30
N GLU A 205 -12.02 23.88 11.24
CA GLU A 205 -11.58 22.52 10.93
C GLU A 205 -12.61 21.76 10.10
N ILE A 206 -13.90 21.92 10.38
CA ILE A 206 -14.97 21.30 9.55
C ILE A 206 -14.90 21.85 8.13
N ASP A 207 -14.80 23.18 7.97
CA ASP A 207 -14.69 23.82 6.66
C ASP A 207 -13.49 23.27 5.87
N MET A 208 -12.31 23.18 6.50
CA MET A 208 -11.09 22.65 5.88
C MET A 208 -11.23 21.16 5.51
N LEU A 209 -11.68 20.33 6.44
CA LEU A 209 -11.72 18.87 6.26
C LEU A 209 -12.79 18.46 5.24
N VAL A 210 -13.94 19.13 5.25
CA VAL A 210 -15.01 18.86 4.27
C VAL A 210 -14.62 19.37 2.89
N PHE A 211 -13.95 20.52 2.79
CA PHE A 211 -13.37 20.99 1.53
C PHE A 211 -12.38 19.97 0.95
N GLU A 212 -11.47 19.46 1.79
CA GLU A 212 -10.54 18.41 1.35
C GLU A 212 -11.26 17.13 0.94
N LYS A 213 -12.26 16.68 1.72
CA LYS A 213 -13.08 15.51 1.38
C LYS A 213 -13.67 15.62 -0.03
N TRP A 214 -14.22 16.78 -0.36
CA TRP A 214 -14.92 16.99 -1.63
C TRP A 214 -13.97 17.24 -2.80
N PHE A 215 -12.83 17.91 -2.57
CA PHE A 215 -12.06 18.51 -3.65
C PHE A 215 -10.57 18.14 -3.70
N ALA A 216 -10.04 17.33 -2.78
CA ALA A 216 -8.62 16.98 -2.73
C ALA A 216 -8.07 16.45 -4.06
N GLY A 217 -8.83 15.58 -4.75
CA GLY A 217 -8.42 14.97 -6.01
C GLY A 217 -8.80 15.77 -7.26
N THR A 218 -9.55 16.89 -7.12
CA THR A 218 -10.12 17.58 -8.28
C THR A 218 -9.04 18.22 -9.15
N VAL A 219 -8.04 18.85 -8.53
CA VAL A 219 -6.94 19.49 -9.29
C VAL A 219 -6.16 18.44 -10.09
N ASP A 220 -5.77 17.34 -9.46
CA ASP A 220 -5.05 16.24 -10.14
C ASP A 220 -5.89 15.60 -11.25
N ALA A 221 -7.19 15.45 -11.02
CA ALA A 221 -8.11 14.94 -12.03
C ALA A 221 -8.21 15.89 -13.24
N LEU A 222 -8.29 17.21 -13.00
CA LEU A 222 -8.31 18.22 -14.04
C LEU A 222 -6.99 18.28 -14.82
N VAL A 223 -5.84 18.23 -14.14
CA VAL A 223 -4.52 18.12 -14.80
C VAL A 223 -4.47 16.83 -15.65
N GLY A 224 -5.01 15.74 -15.12
CA GLY A 224 -5.13 14.46 -15.81
C GLY A 224 -5.96 14.51 -17.09
N LEU A 225 -6.88 15.48 -17.26
CA LEU A 225 -7.63 15.65 -18.52
C LEU A 225 -6.73 15.99 -19.69
N VAL A 226 -5.65 16.74 -19.44
CA VAL A 226 -4.69 17.15 -20.46
C VAL A 226 -3.59 16.10 -20.60
N GLU A 227 -3.07 15.59 -19.48
CA GLU A 227 -1.95 14.65 -19.52
C GLU A 227 -2.31 13.29 -20.11
N LYS A 228 -3.48 12.73 -19.76
CA LYS A 228 -3.84 11.36 -20.17
C LYS A 228 -3.94 11.21 -21.69
N PRO A 229 -4.63 12.09 -22.44
CA PRO A 229 -4.66 12.02 -23.90
C PRO A 229 -3.27 12.15 -24.52
N LEU A 230 -2.44 13.09 -24.05
CA LEU A 230 -1.07 13.27 -24.55
C LEU A 230 -0.21 12.04 -24.33
N ARG A 231 -0.26 11.44 -23.13
CA ARG A 231 0.47 10.19 -22.83
C ARG A 231 -0.03 9.04 -23.70
N ALA A 232 -1.32 8.96 -23.99
CA ALA A 232 -1.88 7.96 -24.88
C ALA A 232 -1.35 8.11 -26.31
N GLU A 233 -1.26 9.34 -26.83
CA GLU A 233 -0.67 9.61 -28.14
C GLU A 233 0.84 9.31 -28.17
N LEU A 234 1.60 9.70 -27.14
CA LEU A 234 3.01 9.34 -27.01
C LEU A 234 3.22 7.83 -27.00
N SER A 235 2.34 7.10 -26.32
CA SER A 235 2.38 5.63 -26.28
C SER A 235 2.12 5.01 -27.66
N LYS A 236 1.21 5.59 -28.44
CA LYS A 236 0.99 5.17 -29.85
C LYS A 236 2.21 5.44 -30.71
N ILE A 237 2.86 6.60 -30.55
CA ILE A 237 4.08 6.93 -31.28
C ILE A 237 5.20 5.95 -30.93
N ALA A 238 5.42 5.68 -29.64
CA ALA A 238 6.40 4.70 -29.19
C ALA A 238 6.11 3.28 -29.73
N LEU A 239 4.84 2.89 -29.80
CA LEU A 239 4.42 1.64 -30.41
C LEU A 239 4.75 1.60 -31.91
N LEU A 240 4.51 2.70 -32.64
CA LEU A 240 4.85 2.80 -34.05
C LEU A 240 6.37 2.78 -34.26
N GLU A 241 7.13 3.53 -33.47
CA GLU A 241 8.59 3.50 -33.49
C GLU A 241 9.09 2.07 -33.30
N ASN A 242 8.63 1.36 -32.27
CA ASN A 242 9.02 -0.01 -32.02
C ASN A 242 8.64 -0.95 -33.19
N ARG A 243 7.41 -0.82 -33.70
CA ARG A 243 6.91 -1.63 -34.81
C ARG A 243 7.69 -1.43 -36.11
N TYR A 244 8.16 -0.21 -36.37
CA TYR A 244 8.89 0.17 -37.57
C TYR A 244 10.40 0.32 -37.33
N ALA A 245 10.89 -0.05 -36.15
CA ALA A 245 12.32 0.00 -35.80
C ALA A 245 13.14 -0.99 -36.64
N GLN A 246 12.53 -2.13 -37.00
CA GLN A 246 13.08 -3.02 -38.01
C GLN A 246 12.50 -2.64 -39.36
N THR A 247 13.38 -2.27 -40.30
CA THR A 247 12.95 -1.93 -41.65
C THR A 247 12.49 -3.18 -42.39
N PHE A 248 11.55 -3.04 -43.33
CA PHE A 248 11.09 -4.16 -44.16
C PHE A 248 12.27 -4.87 -44.87
N ASN A 249 13.29 -4.12 -45.27
CA ASN A 249 14.51 -4.67 -45.88
C ASN A 249 15.35 -5.50 -44.90
N GLU A 250 15.39 -5.12 -43.61
CA GLU A 250 16.08 -5.91 -42.58
C GLU A 250 15.33 -7.21 -42.28
N ILE A 251 14.00 -7.16 -42.26
CA ILE A 251 13.16 -8.35 -42.12
C ILE A 251 13.35 -9.27 -43.33
N ASP A 252 13.31 -8.75 -44.57
CA ASP A 252 13.56 -9.53 -45.79
C ASP A 252 14.97 -10.12 -45.83
N ALA A 253 15.98 -9.37 -45.36
CA ALA A 253 17.35 -9.88 -45.25
C ALA A 253 17.45 -11.04 -44.25
N GLN A 254 16.81 -10.91 -43.07
CA GLN A 254 16.77 -11.98 -42.07
C GLN A 254 16.00 -13.21 -42.58
N VAL A 255 14.89 -13.02 -43.29
CA VAL A 255 14.15 -14.12 -43.92
C VAL A 255 15.03 -14.83 -44.96
N SER A 256 15.72 -14.09 -45.83
CA SER A 256 16.61 -14.70 -46.83
C SER A 256 17.79 -15.44 -46.19
N GLU A 257 18.37 -14.92 -45.10
CA GLU A 257 19.40 -15.62 -44.34
C GLU A 257 18.88 -16.91 -43.69
N LEU A 258 17.71 -16.86 -43.06
CA LEU A 258 17.05 -18.03 -42.47
C LEU A 258 16.69 -19.08 -43.53
N GLU A 259 16.17 -18.66 -44.69
CA GLU A 259 15.87 -19.54 -45.81
C GLU A 259 17.13 -20.25 -46.31
N LYS A 260 18.24 -19.52 -46.51
CA LYS A 260 19.53 -20.11 -46.90
C LYS A 260 20.05 -21.09 -45.84
N ALA A 261 19.94 -20.75 -44.56
CA ALA A 261 20.34 -21.64 -43.48
C ALA A 261 19.48 -22.91 -43.45
N PHE A 262 18.18 -22.78 -43.69
CA PHE A 262 17.26 -23.91 -43.80
C PHE A 262 17.56 -24.79 -45.01
N GLU A 263 17.82 -24.20 -46.18
CA GLU A 263 18.23 -24.92 -47.39
C GLU A 263 19.56 -25.67 -47.17
N ALA A 264 20.52 -25.06 -46.48
CA ALA A 264 21.78 -25.71 -46.12
C ALA A 264 21.53 -26.95 -45.24
N LEU A 265 20.75 -26.83 -44.17
CA LEU A 265 20.35 -27.95 -43.31
C LEU A 265 19.59 -29.04 -44.09
N ALA A 266 18.68 -28.64 -44.99
CA ALA A 266 17.94 -29.56 -45.84
C ALA A 266 18.87 -30.31 -46.80
N SER A 267 19.89 -29.64 -47.33
CA SER A 267 20.89 -30.27 -48.22
C SER A 267 21.79 -31.27 -47.48
N GLU A 268 22.09 -31.03 -46.21
CA GLU A 268 22.81 -31.98 -45.34
C GLU A 268 21.97 -33.23 -45.01
N LEU A 269 20.64 -33.12 -45.06
CA LEU A 269 19.70 -34.23 -44.87
C LEU A 269 19.50 -35.09 -46.13
N VAL A 270 19.89 -34.60 -47.31
CA VAL A 270 19.86 -35.41 -48.54
C VAL A 270 21.11 -36.29 -48.57
N VAL A 271 20.90 -37.59 -48.38
CA VAL A 271 21.94 -38.63 -48.47
C VAL A 271 22.64 -38.53 -49.83
N ASN A 272 23.90 -38.11 -49.85
CA ASN A 272 24.78 -38.26 -51.01
C ASN A 272 24.92 -39.76 -51.32
N GLN A 273 24.28 -40.21 -52.41
CA GLN A 273 24.50 -41.53 -53.01
C GLN A 273 25.74 -41.54 -53.90
#